data_AF-A0A6L4AUV3-F1
#
_entry.id   AF-A0A6L4AUV3-F1
#
_cell.length_a   1.000
_cell.length_b   1.000
_cell.length_c   1.000
_cell.angle_alpha   90.00
_cell.angle_beta   90.00
_cell.angle_gamma   90.00
#
_symmetry.space_group_name_H-M   'P 1'
#
loop_
_entity.id
_entity.type
_entity.pdbx_description
1 polymer ?
#
loop_
_entity_poly.entity_id
_entity_poly.type
_entity_poly.pdbx_seq_one_letter_code
_entity_poly.pdbx_strand_id
1 'polypeptide(L)' 'MRNAEEPLPADLLERPAGEAARRIGLLELERAIAARQALARGDDSAALHDLRVALRRLRSHLRAWRAEL' A
#
# COMPACT_ATOMS: atom_id res chain seq x y z
N MET A 1 -15.29 -1.96 0.76
CA MET A 1 -13.93 -1.66 1.24
C MET A 1 -13.18 -2.98 1.27
N ARG A 2 -12.09 -3.14 0.50
CA ARG A 2 -11.24 -4.33 0.63
C ARG A 2 -10.55 -4.26 1.99
N ASN A 3 -10.53 -5.38 2.71
CA ASN A 3 -9.78 -5.48 3.97
C ASN A 3 -8.30 -5.44 3.62
N ALA A 4 -7.50 -4.71 4.39
CA ALA A 4 -6.04 -4.57 4.21
C ALA A 4 -5.25 -5.91 4.31
N GLU A 5 -5.96 -7.00 4.57
CA GLU A 5 -5.46 -8.38 4.64
C GLU A 5 -5.80 -9.23 3.42
N GLU A 6 -6.60 -8.75 2.45
CA GLU A 6 -6.84 -9.54 1.24
C GLU A 6 -5.52 -9.64 0.47
N PRO A 7 -4.89 -10.83 0.42
CA PRO A 7 -3.59 -10.97 -0.19
C PRO A 7 -3.69 -10.64 -1.68
N LEU A 8 -2.62 -10.10 -2.25
CA LEU A 8 -2.52 -9.93 -3.69
C LEU A 8 -2.81 -11.29 -4.36
N PRO A 9 -3.54 -11.31 -5.48
CA PRO A 9 -3.95 -12.56 -6.09
C PRO A 9 -2.70 -13.35 -6.53
N ALA A 10 -2.74 -14.68 -6.43
CA ALA A 10 -1.57 -15.53 -6.69
C ALA A 10 -1.05 -15.40 -8.13
N ASP A 11 -1.95 -15.07 -9.07
CA ASP A 11 -1.66 -14.83 -10.48
C ASP A 11 -1.16 -13.40 -10.78
N LEU A 12 -0.77 -12.61 -9.77
CA LEU A 12 -0.40 -11.20 -9.95
C LEU A 12 0.68 -10.99 -11.04
N LEU A 13 1.65 -11.90 -11.11
CA LEU A 13 2.75 -11.84 -12.09
C LEU A 13 2.33 -12.23 -13.51
N GLU A 14 1.19 -12.89 -13.65
CA GLU A 14 0.61 -13.29 -14.94
C GLU A 14 -0.31 -12.19 -15.52
N ARG A 15 -0.68 -11.20 -14.70
CA ARG A 15 -1.54 -10.08 -15.10
C ARG A 15 -0.77 -9.00 -15.86
N PRO A 16 -1.44 -8.19 -16.69
CA PRO A 16 -0.82 -7.02 -17.30
C PRO A 16 -0.15 -6.11 -16.27
N ALA A 17 1.02 -5.57 -16.63
CA ALA A 17 1.86 -4.77 -15.73
C ALA A 17 1.09 -3.64 -15.04
N GLY A 18 0.29 -2.86 -15.79
CA GLY A 18 -0.54 -1.81 -15.20
C GLY A 18 -1.64 -2.30 -14.25
N GLU A 19 -2.17 -3.51 -14.44
CA GLU A 19 -3.11 -4.08 -13.47
C GLU A 19 -2.41 -4.45 -12.16
N ALA A 20 -1.27 -5.15 -12.25
CA ALA A 20 -0.47 -5.51 -11.09
C ALA A 20 0.00 -4.25 -10.34
N ALA A 21 0.45 -3.23 -11.07
CA ALA A 21 0.84 -1.94 -10.51
C ALA A 21 -0.30 -1.26 -9.76
N ARG A 22 -1.51 -1.19 -10.31
CA ARG A 22 -2.67 -0.61 -9.60
C ARG A 22 -3.00 -1.37 -8.32
N ARG A 23 -2.97 -2.70 -8.35
CA ARG A 23 -3.25 -3.54 -7.16
C ARG A 23 -2.23 -3.34 -6.05
N ILE A 24 -0.94 -3.32 -6.38
CA ILE A 24 0.13 -3.06 -5.39
C ILE A 24 0.01 -1.63 -4.84
N GLY A 25 -0.30 -0.65 -5.69
CA GLY A 25 -0.49 0.74 -5.26
C GLY A 25 -1.65 0.88 -4.26
N LEU A 26 -2.78 0.22 -4.53
CA LEU A 26 -3.92 0.20 -3.61
C LEU A 26 -3.58 -0.48 -2.28
N LEU A 27 -2.82 -1.59 -2.29
CA LEU A 27 -2.37 -2.24 -1.06
C LEU A 27 -1.50 -1.32 -0.20
N GLU A 28 -0.54 -0.61 -0.78
CA GLU A 28 0.30 0.33 -0.03
C GLU A 28 -0.50 1.53 0.51
N LEU A 29 -1.53 1.98 -0.23
CA LEU A 29 -2.47 3.00 0.25
C LEU A 29 -3.29 2.48 1.44
N GLU A 30 -3.82 1.27 1.38
CA GLU A 30 -4.57 0.63 2.47
C GLU A 30 -3.70 0.49 3.73
N ARG A 31 -2.44 0.08 3.59
CA ARG A 31 -1.47 0.03 4.70
C ARG A 31 -1.25 1.39 5.33
N ALA A 32 -1.08 2.45 4.52
CA ALA A 32 -0.93 3.80 5.03
C ALA A 32 -2.18 4.27 5.79
N ILE A 33 -3.37 3.95 5.29
CA ILE A 33 -4.64 4.26 5.96
C ILE A 33 -4.73 3.53 7.32
N ALA A 34 -4.42 2.24 7.35
CA ALA A 34 -4.46 1.44 8.57
C ALA A 34 -3.47 1.95 9.64
N ALA A 35 -2.23 2.26 9.24
CA ALA A 35 -1.22 2.83 10.13
C ALA A 35 -1.63 4.21 10.65
N ARG A 36 -2.23 5.06 9.80
CA ARG A 36 -2.79 6.36 10.22
C ARG A 36 -3.91 6.19 11.24
N GLN A 37 -4.81 5.22 11.04
CA GLN A 37 -5.88 4.93 11.99
C GLN A 37 -5.34 4.38 13.32
N ALA A 38 -4.29 3.55 13.29
CA ALA A 38 -3.62 3.08 14.49
C ALA A 38 -2.98 4.23 15.27
N LEU A 39 -2.26 5.12 14.58
CA LEU A 39 -1.67 6.32 15.18
C LEU A 39 -2.73 7.25 15.78
N ALA A 40 -3.92 7.36 15.16
CA ALA A 40 -5.03 8.13 15.72
C ALA A 40 -5.63 7.51 17.00
N ARG A 41 -5.44 6.21 17.24
CA ARG A 41 -5.91 5.50 18.44
C ARG A 41 -4.91 5.53 19.61
N GLY A 42 -3.68 6.01 19.40
CA GLY A 42 -2.67 6.16 20.44
C GLY A 42 -1.30 6.55 19.88
N ASP A 43 -0.48 7.21 20.70
CA ASP A 43 0.88 7.62 20.36
C ASP A 43 1.84 6.41 20.47
N ASP A 44 1.75 5.52 19.48
CA ASP A 44 2.68 4.42 19.33
C ASP A 44 3.72 4.75 18.26
N SER A 45 4.97 4.84 18.69
CA SER A 45 6.13 5.00 17.81
C SER A 45 6.19 3.95 16.69
N ALA A 46 5.65 2.74 16.92
CA ALA A 46 5.52 1.71 15.90
C ALA A 46 4.50 2.10 14.83
N ALA A 47 3.34 2.64 15.21
CA ALA A 47 2.33 3.11 14.26
C ALA A 47 2.83 4.29 13.40
N LEU A 48 3.62 5.21 13.99
CA LEU A 48 4.28 6.27 13.23
C LEU A 48 5.32 5.69 12.26
N HIS A 49 6.11 4.72 12.71
CA HIS A 49 7.07 4.03 11.86
C HIS A 49 6.39 3.37 10.66
N ASP A 50 5.33 2.61 10.91
CA ASP A 50 4.56 1.90 9.88
C ASP A 50 3.94 2.86 8.88
N LEU A 51 3.37 3.98 9.34
CA LEU A 51 2.85 5.03 8.48
C LEU A 51 3.94 5.60 7.57
N ARG A 52 5.13 5.90 8.12
CA ARG A 52 6.27 6.40 7.34
C ARG A 52 6.75 5.38 6.32
N VAL A 53 6.78 4.09 6.68
CA VAL A 53 7.17 3.01 5.78
C VAL A 53 6.16 2.85 4.64
N ALA A 54 4.86 2.81 4.94
CA ALA A 54 3.80 2.67 3.94
C ALA A 54 3.80 3.85 2.96
N LEU A 55 3.90 5.10 3.45
CA LEU A 55 3.99 6.28 2.58
C LEU A 55 5.24 6.28 1.70
N ARG A 56 6.39 5.83 2.23
CA ARG A 56 7.62 5.68 1.44
C ARG A 56 7.43 4.68 0.31
N ARG A 57 6.86 3.51 0.60
CA ARG A 57 6.60 2.46 -0.38
C ARG A 57 5.60 2.92 -1.45
N LEU A 58 4.48 3.51 -1.04
CA LEU A 58 3.50 4.09 -1.95
C LEU A 58 4.14 5.11 -2.88
N ARG A 59 4.92 6.06 -2.34
CA ARG A 59 5.61 7.07 -3.16
C ARG A 59 6.59 6.44 -4.15
N SER A 60 7.39 5.47 -3.71
CA SER A 60 8.33 4.78 -4.60
C SER A 60 7.58 4.03 -5.70
N HIS A 61 6.47 3.36 -5.37
CA HIS A 61 5.63 2.64 -6.30
C HIS A 61 5.02 3.56 -7.37
N LEU A 62 4.38 4.65 -6.95
CA LEU A 62 3.79 5.64 -7.87
C LEU A 62 4.83 6.27 -8.82
N ARG A 63 6.09 6.42 -8.36
CA ARG A 63 7.16 6.94 -9.21
C ARG A 63 7.66 5.90 -10.21
N ALA A 64 7.82 4.64 -9.79
CA ALA A 64 8.31 3.57 -10.65
C ALA A 64 7.30 3.20 -11.75
N TRP A 65 6.01 3.21 -11.42
CA TRP A 65 4.93 2.74 -12.31
C TRP A 65 4.14 3.87 -12.96
N ARG A 66 4.66 5.10 -12.98
CA ARG A 66 3.97 6.28 -13.50
C ARG A 66 3.46 6.13 -14.94
N ALA A 67 4.13 5.35 -15.78
CA ALA A 67 3.71 5.13 -17.17
C ALA A 67 2.50 4.17 -17.29
N GLU A 68 2.25 3.37 -16.25
CA GLU A 68 1.26 2.28 -16.23
C GLU A 68 0.03 2.62 -15.36
N LEU A 69 0.09 3.75 -14.64
CA LEU A 69 -0.92 4.29 -13.72
C LEU A 69 -1.61 5.50 -14.33
#